data_AF-A0A7X9FSN1-F1
#
_entry.id   AF-A0A7X9FSN1-F1
#
_cell.length_a   1.000
_cell.length_b   1.000
_cell.length_c   1.000
_cell.angle_alpha   90.00
_cell.angle_beta   90.00
_cell.angle_gamma   90.00
#
_symmetry.space_group_name_H-M   'P 1'
#
loop_
_entity.id
_entity.type
_entity.pdbx_description
1 polymer ?
#
loop_
_entity_poly.entity_id
_entity_poly.type
_entity_poly.pdbx_seq_one_letter_code
_entity_poly.pdbx_strand_id
1 'polypeptide(L)'
;MKVDQWIWGRELVIWGYDPSHRYTFKIEEPRKGRVGCLSLQYHNEKSETWLCIRGTVWALAVKEGRVCTWLMQPGDSLSLEAGVIHRMMGASENVQVAEASTPDAHAADKNVPKDVVRLHCTMGREVSAPRNKEESDIIKKCVEFTEEAISFIENGRMPPEHDSDFLKSKWGIRLWS
;
A
#
# COMPACT_ATOMS: atom_id res chain seq x y z
N MET A 1 -12.02 -5.73 -17.94
CA MET A 1 -11.50 -6.06 -16.60
C MET A 1 -10.47 -7.18 -16.74
N LYS A 2 -9.27 -6.98 -16.19
CA LYS A 2 -8.21 -7.99 -16.11
C LYS A 2 -8.01 -8.38 -14.65
N VAL A 3 -7.72 -9.65 -14.38
CA VAL A 3 -7.50 -10.15 -13.03
C VAL A 3 -6.11 -10.78 -12.96
N ASP A 4 -5.24 -10.22 -12.13
CA ASP A 4 -3.92 -10.76 -11.82
C ASP A 4 -4.00 -11.46 -10.45
N GLN A 5 -3.42 -12.67 -10.36
CA GLN A 5 -3.37 -13.47 -9.13
C GLN A 5 -1.98 -13.39 -8.52
N TRP A 6 -1.92 -13.03 -7.25
CA TRP A 6 -0.69 -12.91 -6.49
C TRP A 6 -0.74 -13.78 -5.23
N ILE A 7 0.44 -14.10 -4.68
CA ILE A 7 0.52 -14.78 -3.38
C ILE A 7 -0.23 -13.96 -2.32
N TRP A 8 -0.09 -12.63 -2.37
CA TRP A 8 -0.72 -11.73 -1.41
C TRP A 8 -2.23 -11.56 -1.59
N GLY A 9 -2.80 -11.94 -2.75
CA GLY A 9 -4.21 -11.65 -3.03
C GLY A 9 -4.50 -11.51 -4.52
N ARG A 10 -5.52 -10.72 -4.85
CA ARG A 10 -5.95 -10.47 -6.23
C ARG A 10 -5.86 -8.99 -6.54
N GLU A 11 -5.48 -8.70 -7.78
CA GLU A 11 -5.47 -7.36 -8.36
C GLU A 11 -6.45 -7.37 -9.55
N LEU A 12 -7.50 -6.56 -9.48
CA LEU A 12 -8.48 -6.42 -10.56
C LEU A 12 -8.27 -5.07 -11.25
N VAL A 13 -7.70 -5.07 -12.46
CA VAL A 13 -7.58 -3.86 -13.29
C VAL A 13 -8.90 -3.63 -14.02
N ILE A 14 -9.63 -2.60 -13.59
CA ILE A 14 -10.93 -2.22 -14.15
C ILE A 14 -10.72 -1.26 -15.33
N TRP A 15 -9.80 -0.30 -15.20
CA TRP A 15 -9.45 0.70 -16.21
C TRP A 15 -7.93 0.96 -16.22
N GLY A 16 -7.39 1.51 -17.31
CA GLY A 16 -5.94 1.73 -17.47
C GLY A 16 -5.20 0.59 -18.19
N TYR A 17 -5.93 -0.26 -18.94
CA TYR A 17 -5.37 -1.35 -19.75
C TYR A 17 -4.95 -0.93 -21.17
N ASP A 18 -5.06 0.37 -21.51
CA ASP A 18 -4.71 0.93 -22.81
C ASP A 18 -3.75 2.11 -22.58
N PRO A 19 -2.63 2.22 -23.32
CA PRO A 19 -1.65 3.30 -23.14
C PRO A 19 -2.21 4.72 -23.32
N SER A 20 -3.35 4.88 -24.00
CA SER A 20 -4.04 6.17 -24.14
C SER A 20 -4.82 6.60 -22.90
N HIS A 21 -5.07 5.68 -21.96
CA HIS A 21 -5.79 6.00 -20.72
C HIS A 21 -4.93 6.86 -19.79
N ARG A 22 -5.49 7.99 -19.37
CA ARG A 22 -4.81 8.95 -18.48
C ARG A 22 -4.87 8.62 -17.00
N TYR A 23 -5.55 7.53 -16.64
CA TYR A 23 -5.69 7.06 -15.26
C TYR A 23 -5.79 5.55 -15.26
N THR A 24 -5.42 4.95 -14.12
CA THR A 24 -5.61 3.52 -13.87
C THR A 24 -6.54 3.36 -12.68
N PHE A 25 -7.44 2.37 -12.77
CA PHE A 25 -8.35 2.04 -11.67
C PHE A 25 -8.31 0.55 -11.39
N LYS A 26 -8.02 0.20 -10.13
CA LYS A 26 -7.88 -1.18 -9.66
C LYS A 26 -8.69 -1.44 -8.40
N ILE A 27 -9.02 -2.70 -8.17
CA ILE A 27 -9.41 -3.21 -6.86
C ILE A 27 -8.33 -4.18 -6.39
N GLU A 28 -7.75 -3.87 -5.23
CA GLU A 28 -6.81 -4.71 -4.53
C GLU A 28 -7.53 -5.52 -3.44
N GLU A 29 -7.27 -6.82 -3.40
CA GLU A 29 -7.89 -7.75 -2.47
C GLU A 29 -6.83 -8.53 -1.69
N PRO A 30 -6.08 -7.86 -0.79
CA PRO A 30 -5.08 -8.52 0.03
C PRO A 30 -5.73 -9.54 0.97
N ARG A 31 -5.05 -10.68 1.14
CA ARG A 31 -5.38 -11.66 2.17
C ARG A 31 -5.12 -11.09 3.58
N LYS A 32 -5.68 -11.72 4.60
CA LYS A 32 -5.39 -11.36 6.00
C LYS A 32 -3.97 -11.75 6.40
N GLY A 33 -3.29 -10.90 7.15
CA GLY A 33 -2.01 -11.21 7.82
C GLY A 33 -0.81 -11.21 6.87
N ARG A 34 0.30 -11.86 7.29
CA ARG A 34 1.60 -11.80 6.60
C ARG A 34 1.49 -12.09 5.12
N VAL A 35 0.71 -13.11 4.76
CA VAL A 35 0.54 -13.54 3.36
C VAL A 35 0.01 -12.41 2.50
N GLY A 36 -0.96 -11.62 2.98
CA GLY A 36 -1.49 -10.47 2.25
C GLY A 36 -0.80 -9.14 2.54
N CYS A 37 0.41 -9.17 3.09
CA CYS A 37 1.23 -7.98 3.26
C CYS A 37 1.94 -7.65 1.94
N LEU A 38 1.54 -6.53 1.32
CA LEU A 38 2.19 -6.07 0.10
C LEU A 38 3.62 -5.60 0.40
N SER A 39 4.42 -5.48 -0.66
CA SER A 39 5.80 -5.02 -0.50
C SER A 39 5.83 -3.57 0.00
N LEU A 40 6.88 -3.22 0.75
CA LEU A 40 7.16 -1.82 1.11
C LEU A 40 7.76 -1.20 -0.13
N GLN A 41 7.16 -0.12 -0.60
CA GLN A 41 7.49 0.41 -1.91
C GLN A 41 7.20 1.90 -2.00
N TYR A 42 7.72 2.51 -3.05
CA TYR A 42 7.25 3.78 -3.58
C TYR A 42 7.18 3.70 -5.10
N HIS A 43 6.57 4.71 -5.70
CA HIS A 43 6.44 4.90 -7.14
C HIS A 43 7.33 6.05 -7.59
N ASN A 44 8.06 5.92 -8.70
CA ASN A 44 8.89 7.04 -9.18
C ASN A 44 8.00 8.14 -9.78
N GLU A 45 6.98 7.76 -10.53
CA GLU A 45 6.10 8.69 -11.25
C GLU A 45 4.64 8.59 -10.79
N LYS A 46 4.17 7.39 -10.47
CA LYS A 46 2.75 7.17 -10.15
C LYS A 46 2.37 7.81 -8.82
N SER A 47 1.28 8.58 -8.81
CA SER A 47 0.55 8.95 -7.59
C SER A 47 -0.75 8.17 -7.54
N GLU A 48 -1.19 7.79 -6.35
CA GLU A 48 -2.34 6.91 -6.16
C GLU A 48 -3.21 7.33 -4.98
N THR A 49 -4.49 7.00 -5.03
CA THR A 49 -5.45 7.18 -3.95
C THR A 49 -6.06 5.83 -3.62
N TRP A 50 -5.96 5.43 -2.36
CA TRP A 50 -6.65 4.27 -1.81
C TRP A 50 -7.98 4.69 -1.22
N LEU A 51 -9.00 3.86 -1.43
CA LEU A 51 -10.29 3.91 -0.75
C LEU A 51 -10.60 2.51 -0.23
N CYS A 52 -10.70 2.35 1.09
CA CYS A 52 -11.16 1.09 1.66
C CYS A 52 -12.65 0.93 1.37
N ILE A 53 -13.03 -0.11 0.64
CA ILE A 53 -14.43 -0.41 0.30
C ILE A 53 -15.02 -1.39 1.29
N ARG A 54 -14.23 -2.38 1.71
CA ARG A 54 -14.68 -3.47 2.59
C ARG A 54 -13.53 -4.00 3.44
N GLY A 55 -13.87 -4.43 4.65
CA GLY A 55 -12.92 -4.99 5.61
C GLY A 55 -12.07 -3.90 6.26
N THR A 56 -11.00 -4.33 6.93
CA THR A 56 -10.04 -3.44 7.58
C THR A 56 -8.67 -3.67 6.99
N VAL A 57 -8.02 -2.58 6.60
CA VAL A 57 -6.66 -2.59 6.04
C VAL A 57 -5.73 -1.97 7.07
N TRP A 58 -4.64 -2.65 7.39
CA TRP A 58 -3.52 -1.98 8.04
C TRP A 58 -2.71 -1.28 6.96
N ALA A 59 -2.60 0.04 7.06
CA ALA A 59 -1.86 0.88 6.13
C ALA A 59 -0.65 1.51 6.82
N LEU A 60 0.41 1.71 6.05
CA LEU A 60 1.64 2.37 6.46
C LEU A 60 2.05 3.36 5.38
N ALA A 61 2.45 4.56 5.79
CA ALA A 61 3.02 5.56 4.90
C ALA A 61 4.08 6.40 5.63
N VAL A 62 5.05 6.91 4.88
CA VAL A 62 6.09 7.81 5.39
C VAL A 62 5.81 9.23 4.94
N LYS A 63 5.69 10.15 5.89
CA LYS A 63 5.47 11.59 5.64
C LYS A 63 6.41 12.41 6.49
N GLU A 64 7.14 13.35 5.86
CA GLU A 64 8.10 14.24 6.55
C GLU A 64 9.08 13.46 7.46
N GLY A 65 9.58 12.31 6.99
CA GLY A 65 10.52 11.45 7.72
C GLY A 65 9.89 10.58 8.82
N ARG A 66 8.58 10.69 9.06
CA ARG A 66 7.86 9.92 10.09
C ARG A 66 7.13 8.74 9.49
N VAL A 67 7.30 7.56 10.09
CA VAL A 67 6.56 6.34 9.72
C VAL A 67 5.23 6.35 10.45
N CYS A 68 4.13 6.42 9.70
CA CYS A 68 2.78 6.45 10.24
C CYS A 68 2.04 5.16 9.88
N THR A 69 1.26 4.61 10.80
CA THR A 69 0.41 3.43 10.59
C THR A 69 -0.99 3.67 11.11
N TRP A 70 -1.99 3.10 10.44
CA TRP A 70 -3.39 3.20 10.86
C TRP A 70 -4.23 2.07 10.27
N LEU A 71 -5.45 1.92 10.79
CA LEU A 71 -6.43 0.95 10.32
C LEU A 71 -7.49 1.65 9.47
N MET A 72 -7.38 1.52 8.14
CA MET A 72 -8.41 2.02 7.23
C MET A 72 -9.69 1.18 7.35
N GLN A 73 -10.78 1.84 7.66
CA GLN A 73 -12.15 1.31 7.67
C GLN A 73 -12.86 1.61 6.34
N PRO A 74 -13.96 0.91 6.04
CA PRO A 74 -14.75 1.20 4.84
C PRO A 74 -15.16 2.67 4.78
N GLY A 75 -14.86 3.34 3.66
CA GLY A 75 -15.07 4.77 3.44
C GLY A 75 -13.81 5.61 3.62
N ASP A 76 -12.80 5.12 4.33
CA ASP A 76 -11.55 5.84 4.54
C ASP A 76 -10.73 5.89 3.25
N SER A 77 -10.07 7.03 3.04
CA SER A 77 -9.21 7.23 1.87
C SER A 77 -7.89 7.88 2.20
N LEU A 78 -6.89 7.57 1.37
CA LEU A 78 -5.54 8.13 1.47
C LEU A 78 -5.00 8.40 0.07
N SER A 79 -4.55 9.63 -0.19
CA SER A 79 -3.78 9.96 -1.39
C SER A 79 -2.27 9.92 -1.09
N LEU A 80 -1.56 9.16 -1.90
CA LEU A 80 -0.12 8.95 -1.89
C LEU A 80 0.48 9.63 -3.12
N GLU A 81 1.32 10.62 -2.87
CA GLU A 81 2.14 11.26 -3.91
C GLU A 81 3.26 10.31 -4.37
N ALA A 82 3.74 10.50 -5.59
CA ALA A 82 4.93 9.80 -6.08
C ALA A 82 6.12 10.01 -5.11
N GLY A 83 6.91 8.95 -4.92
CA GLY A 83 8.04 8.92 -3.98
C GLY A 83 7.68 8.66 -2.51
N VAL A 84 6.39 8.66 -2.15
CA VAL A 84 5.96 8.30 -0.78
C VAL A 84 6.18 6.81 -0.55
N ILE A 85 6.96 6.47 0.48
CA ILE A 85 7.12 5.07 0.92
C ILE A 85 5.84 4.63 1.63
N HIS A 86 5.25 3.53 1.17
CA HIS A 86 4.00 3.01 1.69
C HIS A 86 3.91 1.48 1.63
N ARG A 87 2.95 0.94 2.37
CA ARG A 87 2.60 -0.49 2.43
C ARG A 87 1.15 -0.65 2.88
N MET A 88 0.50 -1.73 2.44
CA MET A 88 -0.79 -2.17 2.99
C MET A 88 -0.80 -3.67 3.28
N MET A 89 -1.69 -4.09 4.17
CA MET A 89 -1.95 -5.48 4.53
C MET A 89 -3.40 -5.66 4.97
N GLY A 90 -4.04 -6.78 4.61
CA GLY A 90 -5.35 -7.12 5.15
C GLY A 90 -5.28 -7.37 6.66
N ALA A 91 -5.98 -6.56 7.46
CA ALA A 91 -6.13 -6.77 8.91
C ALA A 91 -7.37 -7.63 9.24
N SER A 92 -8.37 -7.64 8.35
CA SER A 92 -9.52 -8.54 8.38
C SER A 92 -9.55 -9.48 7.16
N GLU A 93 -10.50 -10.40 7.17
CA GLU A 93 -10.84 -11.16 5.96
C GLU A 93 -11.60 -10.31 4.93
N ASN A 94 -11.61 -10.76 3.68
CA ASN A 94 -12.43 -10.21 2.57
C ASN A 94 -12.23 -8.71 2.31
N VAL A 95 -11.01 -8.22 2.50
CA VAL A 95 -10.63 -6.83 2.28
C VAL A 95 -10.74 -6.44 0.80
N GLN A 96 -11.23 -5.24 0.54
CA GLN A 96 -11.22 -4.60 -0.78
C GLN A 96 -10.78 -3.15 -0.66
N VAL A 97 -9.77 -2.78 -1.45
CA VAL A 97 -9.29 -1.41 -1.58
C VAL A 97 -9.42 -1.01 -3.04
N ALA A 98 -10.15 0.08 -3.32
CA ALA A 98 -10.07 0.73 -4.62
C ALA A 98 -8.81 1.57 -4.68
N GLU A 99 -8.03 1.39 -5.75
CA GLU A 99 -6.89 2.24 -6.09
C GLU A 99 -7.21 3.01 -7.37
N ALA A 100 -7.27 4.34 -7.27
CA ALA A 100 -7.28 5.23 -8.43
C ALA A 100 -5.93 5.92 -8.53
N SER A 101 -5.30 5.92 -9.70
CA SER A 101 -3.96 6.48 -9.87
C SER A 101 -3.80 7.25 -11.17
N THR A 102 -2.74 8.07 -11.23
CA THR A 102 -2.14 8.49 -12.50
C THR A 102 -1.78 7.26 -13.35
N PRO A 103 -1.46 7.39 -14.65
CA PRO A 103 -1.24 6.23 -15.51
C PRO A 103 -0.24 5.23 -14.94
N ASP A 104 -0.64 3.96 -14.84
CA ASP A 104 0.26 2.81 -14.63
C ASP A 104 0.60 2.22 -16.00
N ALA A 105 1.71 2.68 -16.58
CA ALA A 105 2.13 2.26 -17.92
C ALA A 105 2.36 0.73 -18.00
N HIS A 106 2.80 0.09 -16.92
CA HIS A 106 2.98 -1.36 -16.87
C HIS A 106 1.64 -2.10 -16.83
N ALA A 107 0.60 -1.52 -16.24
CA ALA A 107 -0.75 -2.10 -16.30
C ALA A 107 -1.28 -2.12 -17.75
N ALA A 108 -1.01 -1.08 -18.53
CA ALA A 108 -1.39 -0.95 -19.93
C ALA A 108 -0.54 -1.82 -20.88
N ASP A 109 0.77 -1.83 -20.69
CA ASP A 109 1.73 -2.61 -21.49
C ASP A 109 2.72 -3.32 -20.59
N LYS A 110 2.63 -4.66 -20.56
CA LYS A 110 3.48 -5.50 -19.70
C LYS A 110 4.95 -5.55 -20.14
N ASN A 111 5.29 -5.01 -21.32
CA ASN A 111 6.67 -4.84 -21.78
C ASN A 111 7.35 -3.59 -21.18
N VAL A 112 6.56 -2.65 -20.65
CA VAL A 112 7.09 -1.47 -19.96
C VAL A 112 7.57 -1.89 -18.57
N PRO A 113 8.76 -1.46 -18.10
CA PRO A 113 9.19 -1.72 -16.74
C PRO A 113 8.20 -1.19 -15.70
N LYS A 114 8.13 -1.86 -14.53
CA LYS A 114 7.29 -1.37 -13.44
C LYS A 114 7.89 -0.08 -12.86
N ASP A 115 7.03 0.90 -12.61
CA ASP A 115 7.36 2.15 -11.91
C ASP A 115 7.69 1.94 -10.41
N VAL A 116 7.35 0.77 -9.86
CA VAL A 116 7.51 0.47 -8.44
C VAL A 116 8.96 0.22 -8.04
N VAL A 117 9.44 0.94 -7.03
CA VAL A 117 10.69 0.65 -6.33
C VAL A 117 10.37 -0.09 -5.04
N ARG A 118 10.89 -1.31 -4.91
CA ARG A 118 10.60 -2.17 -3.76
C ARG A 118 11.72 -2.10 -2.74
N LEU A 119 11.39 -1.80 -1.50
CA LEU A 119 12.35 -1.61 -0.42
C LEU A 119 12.38 -2.78 0.57
N HIS A 120 11.26 -3.48 0.73
CA HIS A 120 11.16 -4.68 1.58
C HIS A 120 10.04 -5.59 1.10
N CYS A 121 10.21 -6.91 1.23
CA CYS A 121 9.16 -7.89 0.96
C CYS A 121 9.15 -9.00 2.02
N THR A 122 8.00 -9.21 2.66
CA THR A 122 7.79 -10.31 3.61
C THR A 122 7.77 -11.69 2.92
N MET A 123 7.65 -11.71 1.59
CA MET A 123 7.58 -12.91 0.74
C MET A 123 8.88 -13.15 -0.05
N GLY A 124 9.97 -12.45 0.26
CA GLY A 124 11.28 -12.70 -0.36
C GLY A 124 11.43 -12.25 -1.81
N ARG A 125 10.59 -11.33 -2.30
CA ARG A 125 10.79 -10.69 -3.62
C ARG A 125 12.05 -9.82 -3.60
N GLU A 126 12.69 -9.69 -4.76
CA GLU A 126 13.82 -8.78 -4.96
C GLU A 126 13.49 -7.33 -4.59
N VAL A 127 14.44 -6.70 -3.89
CA VAL A 127 14.35 -5.34 -3.37
C VAL A 127 15.53 -4.50 -3.86
N SER A 128 15.28 -3.21 -4.03
CA SER A 128 16.29 -2.20 -4.28
C SER A 128 16.99 -1.80 -2.99
N ALA A 129 18.28 -1.45 -3.09
CA ALA A 129 19.02 -0.89 -1.97
C ALA A 129 18.48 0.51 -1.61
N PRO A 130 18.56 0.92 -0.32
CA PRO A 130 18.21 2.27 0.08
C PRO A 130 19.12 3.30 -0.59
N ARG A 131 18.56 4.47 -0.93
CA ARG A 131 19.26 5.60 -1.56
C ARG A 131 20.34 6.19 -0.66
N ASN A 132 20.09 6.23 0.65
CA ASN A 132 20.99 6.80 1.64
C ASN A 132 20.72 6.20 3.04
N LYS A 133 21.48 6.67 4.03
CA LYS A 133 21.39 6.21 5.42
C LYS A 133 20.04 6.54 6.06
N GLU A 134 19.49 7.72 5.80
CA GLU A 134 18.20 8.14 6.34
C GLU A 134 17.07 7.23 5.87
N GLU A 135 17.01 6.95 4.56
CA GLU A 135 16.05 6.00 4.00
C GLU A 135 16.24 4.59 4.57
N SER A 136 17.49 4.15 4.76
CA SER A 136 17.77 2.86 5.40
C SER A 136 17.18 2.75 6.80
N ASP A 137 17.23 3.83 7.59
CA ASP A 137 16.71 3.83 8.95
C ASP A 137 15.17 3.95 8.97
N ILE A 138 14.57 4.69 8.04
CA ILE A 138 13.13 4.70 7.79
C ILE A 138 12.64 3.29 7.43
N ILE A 139 13.30 2.60 6.50
CA ILE A 139 12.92 1.24 6.08
C ILE A 139 12.95 0.29 7.27
N LYS A 140 13.99 0.32 8.11
CA LYS A 140 14.05 -0.51 9.33
C LYS A 140 12.85 -0.26 10.22
N LYS A 141 12.48 1.01 10.43
CA LYS A 141 11.32 1.35 11.24
C LYS A 141 10.00 0.88 10.62
N CYS A 142 9.85 0.98 9.30
CA CYS A 142 8.71 0.41 8.58
C CYS A 142 8.63 -1.12 8.74
N VAL A 143 9.77 -1.81 8.71
CA VAL A 143 9.84 -3.26 8.91
C VAL A 143 9.44 -3.63 10.34
N GLU A 144 9.96 -2.94 11.36
CA GLU A 144 9.57 -3.13 12.77
C GLU A 144 8.05 -3.05 12.95
N PHE A 145 7.42 -1.98 12.45
CA PHE A 145 5.97 -1.80 12.55
C PHE A 145 5.18 -2.82 11.73
N THR A 146 5.73 -3.28 10.60
CA THR A 146 5.10 -4.35 9.81
C THR A 146 5.10 -5.66 10.58
N GLU A 147 6.21 -6.02 11.20
CA GLU A 147 6.36 -7.26 11.96
C GLU A 147 5.50 -7.26 13.23
N GLU A 148 5.41 -6.12 13.92
CA GLU A 148 4.44 -5.90 15.00
C GLU A 148 3.01 -6.11 14.49
N ALA A 149 2.64 -5.48 13.38
CA ALA A 149 1.28 -5.56 12.86
C ALA A 149 0.89 -6.99 12.46
N ILE A 150 1.80 -7.71 11.81
CA ILE A 150 1.63 -9.13 11.47
C ILE A 150 1.39 -9.95 12.73
N SER A 151 2.23 -9.77 13.76
CA SER A 151 2.10 -10.49 15.03
C SER A 151 0.71 -10.29 15.66
N PHE A 152 0.21 -9.05 15.70
CA PHE A 152 -1.12 -8.77 16.23
C PHE A 152 -2.22 -9.47 15.40
N ILE A 153 -2.20 -9.31 14.08
CA ILE A 153 -3.24 -9.83 13.18
C ILE A 153 -3.31 -11.36 13.18
N GLU A 154 -2.15 -12.03 13.18
CA GLU A 154 -2.06 -13.50 13.23
C GLU A 154 -2.53 -14.04 14.59
N ASN A 155 -2.40 -13.26 15.66
CA ASN A 155 -2.97 -13.56 16.98
C ASN A 155 -4.41 -13.08 17.15
N GLY A 156 -5.10 -12.68 16.07
CA GLY A 156 -6.50 -12.27 16.10
C GLY A 156 -6.76 -10.91 16.78
N ARG A 157 -5.74 -10.07 16.92
CA ARG A 157 -5.82 -8.72 17.50
C ARG A 157 -5.62 -7.66 16.43
N MET A 158 -6.14 -6.46 16.70
CA MET A 158 -5.84 -5.29 15.87
C MET A 158 -4.52 -4.66 16.30
N PRO A 159 -3.63 -4.33 15.35
CA PRO A 159 -2.34 -3.73 15.66
C PRO A 159 -2.50 -2.28 16.12
N PRO A 160 -1.55 -1.75 16.91
CA PRO A 160 -1.55 -0.35 17.26
C PRO A 160 -1.33 0.56 16.03
N GLU A 161 -1.89 1.76 16.12
CA GLU A 161 -1.61 2.85 15.18
C GLU A 161 -0.43 3.68 15.70
N HIS A 162 0.44 4.11 14.79
CA HIS A 162 1.61 4.94 15.09
C HIS A 162 1.49 6.24 14.32
N ASP A 163 1.63 7.39 15.00
CA ASP A 163 1.59 8.72 14.38
C ASP A 163 0.36 8.99 13.47
N SER A 164 -0.77 8.31 13.70
CA SER A 164 -1.96 8.45 12.84
C SER A 164 -2.59 9.84 12.92
N ASP A 165 -2.57 10.50 14.07
CA ASP A 165 -3.08 11.87 14.20
C ASP A 165 -2.22 12.90 13.44
N PHE A 166 -0.90 12.68 13.41
CA PHE A 166 -0.01 13.49 12.57
C PHE A 166 -0.41 13.33 11.09
N LEU A 167 -0.65 12.10 10.66
CA LEU A 167 -1.05 11.81 9.30
C LEU A 167 -2.39 12.47 8.92
N LYS A 168 -3.40 12.36 9.79
CA LYS A 168 -4.72 13.00 9.60
C LYS A 168 -4.58 14.51 9.44
N SER A 169 -3.74 15.15 10.27
CA SER A 169 -3.50 16.59 10.22
C SER A 169 -2.83 17.07 8.92
N LYS A 170 -2.02 16.21 8.27
CA LYS A 170 -1.20 16.56 7.11
C LYS A 170 -1.82 16.17 5.78
N TRP A 171 -2.51 15.04 5.71
CA TRP A 171 -3.12 14.54 4.47
C TRP A 171 -4.64 14.72 4.40
N GLY A 172 -5.27 15.32 5.42
CA GLY A 172 -6.71 15.55 5.42
C GLY A 172 -7.51 14.25 5.26
N ILE A 173 -6.98 13.15 5.83
CA ILE A 173 -7.63 11.83 5.79
C ILE A 173 -9.05 11.99 6.34
N ARG A 174 -10.05 11.76 5.49
CA ARG A 174 -11.44 11.62 5.93
C ARG A 174 -11.58 10.21 6.48
N LEU A 175 -11.38 10.08 7.79
CA LEU A 175 -11.81 8.90 8.52
C LEU A 175 -13.29 9.07 8.84
N TRP A 176 -14.14 8.20 8.29
CA TRP A 176 -15.56 8.23 8.64
C TRP A 176 -15.73 7.55 9.99
N SER A 177 -15.85 8.37 11.04
CA SER A 177 -16.20 7.91 12.40
C SER A 177 -17.68 7.55 12.50
#